data_AF-A0A961CHQ7-F1
#
_entry.id   AF-A0A961CHQ7-F1
#
_cell.length_a   1.000
_cell.length_b   1.000
_cell.length_c   1.000
_cell.angle_alpha   90.00
_cell.angle_beta   90.00
_cell.angle_gamma   90.00
#
_symmetry.space_group_name_H-M   'P 1'
#
loop_
_entity.id
_entity.type
_entity.pdbx_description
1 polymer ?
#
loop_
_entity_poly.entity_id
_entity_poly.type
_entity_poly.pdbx_seq_one_letter_code
_entity_poly.pdbx_strand_id
1 'polypeptide(L)'
;ELGPEAADKLQAAMVAIDPERDTPEVMERFLSFYADSRHALRTLDPAELDAAEEAFGTTSSVTTNADGKVEVVHSGTAYLVDDQGTVLVELPFGVSVDDLV
;
A
#
# COMPACT_ATOMS: atom_id res chain seq x y z
N GLU A 1 -12.12 -8.22 16.77
CA GLU A 1 -12.90 -7.15 16.08
C GLU A 1 -12.62 -5.83 16.77
N LEU A 2 -12.40 -4.77 16.00
CA LEU A 2 -12.29 -3.41 16.52
C LEU A 2 -13.71 -2.88 16.77
N GLY A 3 -13.97 -2.28 17.92
CA GLY A 3 -15.27 -1.65 18.18
C GLY A 3 -15.57 -0.53 17.16
N PRO A 4 -16.84 -0.15 16.96
CA PRO A 4 -17.26 0.77 15.90
C PRO A 4 -16.51 2.12 15.93
N GLU A 5 -16.22 2.67 17.12
CA GLU A 5 -15.45 3.92 17.26
C GLU A 5 -13.97 3.81 16.86
N ALA A 6 -13.39 2.60 16.91
CA ALA A 6 -12.02 2.35 16.47
C ALA A 6 -11.96 2.05 14.98
N ALA A 7 -13.00 1.42 14.42
CA ALA A 7 -13.11 1.18 12.99
C ALA A 7 -13.21 2.49 12.19
N ASP A 8 -13.93 3.48 12.69
CA ASP A 8 -14.06 4.81 12.04
C ASP A 8 -12.75 5.60 11.95
N LYS A 9 -11.74 5.22 12.75
CA LYS A 9 -10.41 5.86 12.75
C LYS A 9 -9.43 5.20 11.78
N LEU A 10 -9.78 4.07 11.20
CA LEU A 10 -8.93 3.36 10.24
C LEU A 10 -9.18 3.89 8.83
N GLN A 11 -8.08 4.17 8.14
CA GLN A 11 -8.09 4.54 6.73
C GLN A 11 -7.12 3.63 6.00
N ALA A 12 -7.57 3.05 4.88
CA ALA A 12 -6.71 2.21 4.05
C ALA A 12 -5.90 3.10 3.09
N ALA A 13 -4.58 2.99 3.08
CA ALA A 13 -3.74 3.65 2.08
C ALA A 13 -3.06 2.61 1.19
N MET A 14 -3.01 2.88 -0.12
CA MET A 14 -2.26 2.06 -1.07
C MET A 14 -1.42 2.96 -1.95
N VAL A 15 -0.13 2.62 -2.08
CA VAL A 15 0.84 3.32 -2.92
C VAL A 15 0.95 2.60 -4.27
N ALA A 16 0.81 3.34 -5.36
CA ALA A 16 1.09 2.83 -6.70
C ALA A 16 2.60 2.76 -6.95
N ILE A 17 3.06 1.59 -7.40
CA ILE A 17 4.45 1.35 -7.82
C ILE A 17 4.59 1.35 -9.35
N ASP A 18 3.47 1.27 -10.08
CA ASP A 18 3.43 1.48 -11.52
C ASP A 18 2.42 2.59 -11.88
N PRO A 19 2.80 3.87 -11.74
CA PRO A 19 1.89 4.97 -11.95
C PRO A 19 1.45 5.15 -13.41
N GLU A 20 2.08 4.49 -14.39
CA GLU A 20 1.65 4.51 -15.79
C GLU A 20 0.39 3.65 -15.99
N ARG A 21 0.29 2.52 -15.28
CA ARG A 21 -0.89 1.63 -15.31
C ARG A 21 -1.89 1.93 -14.20
N ASP A 22 -1.39 2.32 -13.02
CA ASP A 22 -2.18 2.66 -11.84
C ASP A 22 -2.68 4.10 -11.97
N THR A 23 -3.69 4.31 -12.81
CA THR A 23 -4.34 5.62 -12.94
C THR A 23 -5.21 5.91 -11.70
N PRO A 24 -5.48 7.20 -11.39
CA PRO A 24 -6.33 7.56 -10.27
C PRO A 24 -7.70 6.85 -10.29
N GLU A 25 -8.31 6.73 -11.46
CA GLU A 25 -9.61 6.07 -11.65
C GLU A 25 -9.55 4.57 -11.37
N VAL A 26 -8.47 3.90 -11.79
CA VAL A 26 -8.25 2.47 -11.57
C VAL A 26 -8.02 2.19 -10.09
N MET A 27 -7.15 2.95 -9.45
CA MET A 27 -6.85 2.79 -8.01
C MET A 27 -8.08 3.07 -7.15
N GLU A 28 -8.79 4.16 -7.41
CA GLU A 28 -9.97 4.54 -6.64
C GLU A 28 -11.05 3.46 -6.73
N ARG A 29 -11.30 2.96 -7.95
CA ARG A 29 -12.22 1.85 -8.16
C ARG A 29 -11.77 0.59 -7.43
N PHE A 30 -10.49 0.25 -7.50
CA PHE A 30 -9.95 -0.93 -6.83
C PHE A 30 -10.13 -0.85 -5.31
N LEU A 31 -9.71 0.25 -4.69
CA LEU A 31 -9.78 0.43 -3.24
C LEU A 31 -11.22 0.53 -2.72
N SER A 32 -12.17 0.99 -3.54
CA SER A 32 -13.58 1.08 -3.15
C SER A 32 -14.22 -0.28 -2.82
N PHE A 33 -13.65 -1.39 -3.28
CA PHE A 33 -14.12 -2.73 -2.92
C PHE A 33 -13.67 -3.18 -1.52
N TYR A 34 -12.66 -2.53 -0.93
CA TYR A 34 -12.01 -2.99 0.30
C TYR A 34 -12.27 -2.08 1.49
N ALA A 35 -12.40 -0.76 1.29
CA ALA A 35 -12.56 0.19 2.38
C ALA A 35 -13.42 1.39 1.96
N ASP A 36 -14.24 1.90 2.88
CA ASP A 36 -15.00 3.13 2.67
C ASP A 36 -14.13 4.38 2.79
N SER A 37 -13.22 4.42 3.78
CA SER A 37 -12.22 5.48 3.95
C SER A 37 -10.86 5.01 3.44
N ARG A 38 -10.39 5.62 2.34
CA ARG A 38 -9.18 5.18 1.65
C ARG A 38 -8.39 6.32 1.00
N HIS A 39 -7.11 6.06 0.75
CA HIS A 39 -6.18 6.94 0.05
C HIS A 39 -5.47 6.17 -1.06
N ALA A 40 -5.70 6.57 -2.31
CA ALA A 40 -4.90 6.15 -3.46
C ALA A 40 -3.69 7.07 -3.57
N LEU A 41 -2.54 6.63 -3.08
CA LEU A 41 -1.29 7.39 -3.12
C LEU A 41 -0.56 7.07 -4.42
N ARG A 42 -0.29 8.10 -5.22
CA ARG A 42 0.36 7.95 -6.52
C ARG A 42 1.27 9.12 -6.77
N THR A 43 2.49 8.83 -7.18
CA THR A 43 3.45 9.83 -7.67
C THR A 43 3.97 9.43 -9.05
N LEU A 44 4.32 10.45 -9.86
CA LEU A 44 5.06 10.27 -11.10
C LEU A 44 6.55 10.57 -10.90
N ASP A 45 6.95 10.99 -9.71
CA ASP A 45 8.34 11.26 -9.34
C ASP A 45 8.94 10.01 -8.68
N PRO A 46 9.90 9.32 -9.34
CA PRO A 46 10.54 8.15 -8.76
C PRO A 46 11.25 8.47 -7.44
N ALA A 47 11.76 9.69 -7.26
CA ALA A 47 12.46 10.06 -6.02
C ALA A 47 11.51 10.14 -4.81
N GLU A 48 10.25 10.49 -5.04
CA GLU A 48 9.22 10.51 -3.98
C GLU A 48 8.83 9.08 -3.59
N LEU A 49 8.74 8.17 -4.58
CA LEU A 49 8.53 6.74 -4.31
C LEU A 49 9.72 6.14 -3.56
N ASP A 50 10.95 6.38 -4.00
CA ASP A 50 12.17 5.89 -3.36
C ASP A 50 12.27 6.38 -1.90
N ALA A 51 11.93 7.64 -1.64
CA ALA A 51 11.93 8.19 -0.28
C ALA A 51 10.87 7.53 0.61
N ALA A 52 9.70 7.20 0.06
CA ALA A 52 8.69 6.44 0.78
C ALA A 52 9.16 5.00 1.04
N GLU A 53 9.75 4.35 0.05
CA GLU A 53 10.31 3.00 0.21
C GLU A 53 11.39 2.94 1.30
N GLU A 54 12.30 3.92 1.32
CA GLU A 54 13.33 4.05 2.36
C GLU A 54 12.71 4.24 3.76
N ALA A 55 11.71 5.12 3.88
CA ALA A 55 11.04 5.40 5.16
C ALA A 55 10.33 4.16 5.75
N PHE A 56 9.82 3.28 4.89
CA PHE A 56 9.12 2.04 5.28
C PHE A 56 10.03 0.80 5.26
N GLY A 57 11.32 0.96 4.91
CA GLY A 57 12.27 -0.14 4.80
C GLY A 57 11.87 -1.21 3.77
N THR A 58 11.16 -0.80 2.72
CA THR A 58 10.61 -1.67 1.68
C THR A 58 11.28 -1.40 0.34
N THR A 59 11.04 -2.27 -0.65
CA THR A 59 11.47 -2.04 -2.04
C THR A 59 10.44 -2.58 -3.00
N SER A 60 10.38 -1.97 -4.18
CA SER A 60 9.63 -2.50 -5.32
C SER A 60 10.42 -2.36 -6.62
N SER A 61 10.01 -3.10 -7.64
CA SER A 61 10.56 -3.01 -8.98
C SER A 61 9.52 -3.39 -10.00
N VAL A 62 9.41 -2.59 -11.04
CA VAL A 62 8.59 -2.89 -12.21
C VAL A 62 9.52 -2.96 -13.41
N THR A 63 9.58 -4.13 -14.05
CA THR A 63 10.42 -4.35 -15.23
C THR A 63 9.60 -4.96 -16.35
N THR A 64 10.04 -4.77 -17.60
CA THR A 64 9.46 -5.45 -18.75
C THR A 64 10.49 -6.41 -19.32
N ASN A 65 10.14 -7.69 -19.39
CA ASN A 65 11.05 -8.71 -19.90
C ASN A 65 11.13 -8.71 -21.44
N ALA A 66 12.02 -9.52 -22.00
CA ALA A 66 12.27 -9.57 -23.44
C ALA A 66 11.04 -9.93 -24.30
N ASP A 67 10.05 -10.62 -23.71
CA ASP A 67 8.78 -10.97 -24.37
C ASP A 67 7.72 -9.85 -24.26
N GLY A 68 8.08 -8.69 -23.68
CA GLY A 68 7.17 -7.57 -23.45
C GLY A 68 6.20 -7.78 -22.29
N LYS A 69 6.43 -8.78 -21.42
CA LYS A 69 5.60 -9.00 -20.22
C LYS A 69 6.14 -8.15 -19.08
N VAL A 70 5.22 -7.50 -18.37
CA VAL A 70 5.55 -6.73 -17.18
C VAL A 70 5.68 -7.64 -15.97
N GLU A 71 6.80 -7.54 -15.29
CA GLU A 71 7.12 -8.22 -14.04
C GLU A 71 7.16 -7.18 -12.93
N VAL A 72 6.43 -7.47 -11.85
CA VAL A 72 6.31 -6.59 -10.69
C VAL A 72 6.82 -7.35 -9.48
N VAL A 73 7.85 -6.82 -8.84
CA VAL A 73 8.39 -7.29 -7.56
C VAL A 73 8.04 -6.24 -6.52
N HIS A 74 7.49 -6.64 -5.39
CA HIS A 74 7.18 -5.74 -4.28
C HIS A 74 7.25 -6.48 -2.94
N SER A 75 7.47 -5.74 -1.86
CA SER A 75 7.28 -6.28 -0.51
C SER A 75 5.82 -6.65 -0.27
N GLY A 76 5.60 -7.76 0.43
CA GLY A 76 4.27 -8.22 0.84
C GLY A 76 3.84 -7.74 2.24
N THR A 77 4.60 -6.83 2.86
CA THR A 77 4.33 -6.32 4.21
C THR A 77 3.30 -5.20 4.19
N ALA A 78 2.29 -5.29 5.05
CA ALA A 78 1.39 -4.20 5.37
C ALA A 78 1.85 -3.49 6.65
N TYR A 79 1.49 -2.21 6.81
CA TYR A 79 1.96 -1.39 7.93
C TYR A 79 0.77 -0.71 8.60
N LEU A 80 0.75 -0.68 9.93
CA LEU A 80 -0.13 0.18 10.70
C LEU A 80 0.64 1.44 11.07
N VAL A 81 0.14 2.59 10.63
CA VAL A 81 0.78 3.90 10.85
C VAL A 81 -0.16 4.76 11.68
N ASP A 82 0.37 5.46 12.69
CA ASP A 82 -0.40 6.41 13.48
C ASP A 82 -0.58 7.78 12.78
N ASP A 83 -1.32 8.68 13.43
CA ASP A 83 -1.57 10.03 12.92
C ASP A 83 -0.34 10.94 12.91
N GLN A 84 0.78 10.48 13.48
CA GLN A 84 2.08 11.16 13.46
C GLN A 84 3.01 10.59 12.38
N GLY A 85 2.60 9.56 11.64
CA GLY A 85 3.42 8.91 10.62
C GLY A 85 4.36 7.83 11.18
N THR A 86 4.16 7.39 12.43
CA THR A 86 4.98 6.33 13.04
C THR A 86 4.43 4.96 12.70
N VAL A 87 5.28 4.06 12.20
CA VAL A 87 4.93 2.65 12.03
C VAL A 87 4.80 2.00 13.40
N LEU A 88 3.58 1.62 13.76
CA LEU A 88 3.28 0.93 15.02
C LEU A 88 3.45 -0.59 14.90
N VAL A 89 3.06 -1.14 13.74
CA VAL A 89 3.06 -2.58 13.49
C VAL A 89 3.43 -2.86 12.04
N GLU A 90 4.33 -3.82 11.84
CA GLU A 90 4.60 -4.45 10.55
C GLU A 90 3.86 -5.78 10.49
N LEU A 91 3.11 -5.99 9.41
CA LEU A 91 2.29 -7.16 9.16
C LEU A 91 2.86 -7.90 7.94
N PRO A 92 3.78 -8.86 8.14
CA PRO A 92 4.32 -9.65 7.04
C PRO A 92 3.21 -10.38 6.29
N PHE A 93 3.51 -10.75 5.05
CA PHE A 93 2.60 -11.58 4.27
C PHE A 93 2.28 -12.89 5.01
N GLY A 94 1.00 -13.25 5.05
CA GLY A 94 0.52 -14.49 5.67
C GLY A 94 0.05 -14.36 7.12
N VAL A 95 0.13 -13.18 7.73
CA VAL A 95 -0.53 -12.89 9.01
C VAL A 95 -2.04 -12.93 8.83
N SER A 96 -2.72 -13.74 9.63
CA SER A 96 -4.18 -13.86 9.63
C SER A 96 -4.82 -12.87 10.62
N VAL A 97 -6.13 -12.66 10.51
CA VAL A 97 -6.88 -11.86 11.49
C VAL A 97 -6.77 -12.45 12.91
N ASP A 98 -6.64 -13.77 13.02
CA ASP A 98 -6.49 -14.48 14.30
C ASP A 98 -5.10 -14.30 14.93
N ASP A 99 -4.12 -13.85 14.15
CA ASP A 99 -2.77 -13.54 14.65
C ASP A 99 -2.68 -12.09 15.19
N LEU A 100 -3.74 -11.29 15.01
CA LEU A 100 -3.81 -9.86 15.36
C LEU A 100 -4.56 -9.57 16.67
N VAL A 101 -4.92 -10.60 17.45
CA VAL A 101 -5.71 -10.51 18.70
C VAL A 101 -4.86 -10.45 19.97
#